data_AF-A0A015N9K0-F1
#
_entry.id   AF-A0A015N9K0-F1
#
_cell.length_a   1.000
_cell.length_b   1.000
_cell.length_c   1.000
_cell.angle_alpha   90.00
_cell.angle_beta   90.00
_cell.angle_gamma   90.00
#
_symmetry.space_group_name_H-M   'P 1'
#
loop_
_entity.id
_entity.type
_entity.pdbx_description
1 polymer ?
#
loop_
_entity_poly.entity_id
_entity_poly.type
_entity_poly.pdbx_seq_one_letter_code
_entity_poly.pdbx_strand_id
1 'polypeptide(L)'
;MKFVRKFQAELPVYYEKAITDYLRKIGELIKEMVASGINFLENVLIVITVPAEYLEKDKAIMRKCAYNAELIKERYSKNLQFTTEPEAAAVYCMENNLKVTDLNTPETTFMIVDCGGGTVDLTTRKLLKDKQLGEVTERAGDFCGSTFIDREFLNALRKILGDCAIDLLEDNHYGQMQYMIQEFCLNI
;
A
#
# COMPACT_ATOMS: atom_id res chain seq x y z
N MET A 1 4.85 -20.45 -15.66
CA MET A 1 4.67 -20.32 -14.19
C MET A 1 5.94 -20.74 -13.44
N LYS A 2 7.05 -19.99 -13.60
CA LYS A 2 8.37 -20.28 -12.96
C LYS A 2 9.15 -19.02 -12.52
N PHE A 3 8.48 -17.88 -12.36
CA PHE A 3 9.16 -16.61 -12.04
C PHE A 3 9.09 -16.17 -10.56
N VAL A 4 8.25 -16.80 -9.73
CA VAL A 4 7.99 -16.35 -8.35
C VAL A 4 9.10 -16.71 -7.35
N ARG A 5 10.04 -17.61 -7.69
CA ARG A 5 11.02 -18.14 -6.72
C ARG A 5 12.28 -17.29 -6.50
N LYS A 6 12.50 -16.18 -7.21
CA LYS A 6 13.79 -15.46 -7.16
C LYS A 6 13.79 -14.15 -6.36
N PHE A 7 12.68 -13.76 -5.73
CA PHE A 7 12.54 -12.43 -5.13
C PHE A 7 12.06 -12.39 -3.67
N GLN A 8 12.11 -13.51 -2.93
CA GLN A 8 12.03 -13.42 -1.47
C GLN A 8 13.43 -13.12 -0.92
N ALA A 9 13.74 -11.85 -0.74
CA ALA A 9 14.83 -11.46 0.14
C ALA A 9 14.53 -12.02 1.54
N GLU A 10 15.47 -12.74 2.14
CA GLU A 10 15.36 -13.10 3.56
C GLU A 10 15.39 -11.80 4.35
N LEU A 11 14.24 -11.39 4.87
CA LEU A 11 14.17 -10.23 5.74
C LEU A 11 15.01 -10.55 6.99
N PRO A 12 15.91 -9.64 7.42
CA PRO A 12 16.72 -9.84 8.63
C PRO A 12 15.86 -9.90 9.90
N VAL A 13 14.54 -9.68 9.77
CA VAL A 13 13.56 -9.64 10.83
C VAL A 13 12.35 -10.47 10.41
N TYR A 14 11.84 -11.29 11.33
CA TYR A 14 10.60 -12.04 11.14
C TYR A 14 9.43 -11.09 10.81
N TYR A 15 8.65 -11.39 9.78
CA TYR A 15 7.66 -10.46 9.21
C TYR A 15 6.66 -9.93 10.23
N GLU A 16 6.20 -10.74 11.20
CA GLU A 16 5.27 -10.24 12.23
C GLU A 16 5.90 -9.14 13.09
N LYS A 17 7.20 -9.25 13.39
CA LYS A 17 7.92 -8.24 14.16
C LYS A 17 8.07 -6.97 13.34
N ALA A 18 8.47 -7.09 12.07
CA ALA A 18 8.59 -5.93 11.17
C ALA A 18 7.27 -5.17 11.05
N ILE A 19 6.16 -5.88 10.82
CA ILE A 19 4.81 -5.28 10.73
C ILE A 19 4.41 -4.65 12.07
N THR A 20 4.62 -5.35 13.19
CA THR A 20 4.25 -4.84 14.53
C THR A 20 5.00 -3.56 14.88
N ASP A 21 6.31 -3.53 14.65
CA ASP A 21 7.14 -2.37 14.98
C ASP A 21 6.79 -1.17 14.11
N TYR A 22 6.53 -1.38 12.81
CA TYR A 22 6.04 -0.34 11.91
C TYR A 22 4.68 0.22 12.33
N LEU A 23 3.70 -0.67 12.60
CA LEU A 23 2.37 -0.27 13.07
C LEU A 23 2.43 0.49 14.40
N ARG A 24 3.36 0.13 15.29
CA ARG A 24 3.55 0.84 16.56
C ARG A 24 4.00 2.29 16.32
N LYS A 25 4.98 2.50 15.44
CA LYS A 25 5.47 3.84 15.10
C LYS A 25 4.43 4.70 14.41
N ILE A 26 3.68 4.13 13.47
CA ILE A 26 2.52 4.83 12.90
C ILE A 26 1.49 5.14 13.99
N GLY A 27 1.23 4.19 14.89
CA GLY A 27 0.29 4.35 16.00
C GLY A 27 0.64 5.50 16.95
N GLU A 28 1.91 5.63 17.31
CA GLU A 28 2.43 6.76 18.08
C GLU A 28 2.09 8.09 17.39
N LEU A 29 2.40 8.22 16.09
CA LEU A 29 2.12 9.43 15.31
C LEU A 29 0.62 9.73 15.19
N ILE A 30 -0.22 8.70 14.95
CA ILE A 30 -1.68 8.88 14.88
C ILE A 30 -2.20 9.37 16.23
N LYS A 31 -1.75 8.78 17.34
CA LYS A 31 -2.18 9.17 18.70
C LYS A 31 -1.78 10.61 19.03
N GLU A 32 -0.63 11.08 18.55
CA GLU A 32 -0.21 12.47 18.68
C GLU A 32 -1.08 13.43 17.85
N MET A 33 -1.51 13.02 16.65
CA MET A 33 -2.33 13.84 15.75
C MET A 33 -3.80 13.91 16.16
N VAL A 34 -4.36 12.84 16.73
CA VAL A 34 -5.75 12.79 17.18
C VAL A 34 -5.91 13.69 18.41
N ALA A 35 -6.84 14.65 18.34
CA ALA A 35 -7.02 15.69 19.34
C ALA A 35 -7.10 15.18 20.80
N SER A 36 -6.55 15.97 21.72
CA SER A 36 -6.53 15.66 23.16
C SER A 36 -7.94 15.47 23.72
N GLY A 37 -8.12 14.45 24.58
CA GLY A 37 -9.40 14.18 25.25
C GLY A 37 -10.19 13.00 24.67
N ILE A 38 -9.66 12.32 23.66
CA ILE A 38 -10.25 11.11 23.08
C ILE A 38 -9.58 9.87 23.69
N ASN A 39 -10.36 8.89 24.14
CA ASN A 39 -9.81 7.57 24.46
C ASN A 39 -9.55 6.82 23.15
N PHE A 40 -8.31 6.85 22.66
CA PHE A 40 -7.92 6.28 21.38
C PHE A 40 -8.43 4.84 21.19
N LEU A 41 -8.24 3.98 22.18
CA LEU A 41 -8.58 2.55 22.08
C LEU A 41 -10.09 2.27 22.11
N GLU A 42 -10.92 3.22 22.55
CA GLU A 42 -12.37 3.05 22.68
C GLU A 42 -13.15 3.86 21.65
N ASN A 43 -12.63 5.03 21.26
CA ASN A 43 -13.36 6.00 20.45
C ASN A 43 -12.86 6.08 18.99
N VAL A 44 -11.71 5.48 18.66
CA VAL A 44 -11.17 5.50 17.30
C VAL A 44 -11.45 4.18 16.61
N LEU A 45 -11.92 4.24 15.36
CA LEU A 45 -11.96 3.13 14.43
C LEU A 45 -10.77 3.23 13.48
N ILE A 46 -9.93 2.20 13.44
CA ILE A 46 -8.84 2.08 12.48
C ILE A 46 -9.32 1.20 11.33
N VAL A 47 -9.18 1.72 10.11
CA VAL A 47 -9.40 0.95 8.88
C VAL A 47 -8.06 0.81 8.17
N ILE A 48 -7.56 -0.43 8.06
CA ILE A 48 -6.29 -0.72 7.38
C ILE A 48 -6.60 -1.31 6.01
N THR A 49 -5.99 -0.76 4.96
CA THR A 49 -6.02 -1.37 3.63
C THR A 49 -5.13 -2.61 3.61
N VAL A 50 -5.60 -3.67 2.95
CA VAL A 50 -4.81 -4.88 2.70
C VAL A 50 -4.91 -5.26 1.22
N PRO A 51 -3.95 -6.04 0.70
CA PRO A 51 -4.03 -6.54 -0.67
C PRO A 51 -5.32 -7.32 -0.92
N ALA A 52 -5.76 -7.28 -2.16
CA ALA A 52 -6.95 -7.96 -2.65
C ALA A 52 -6.96 -9.47 -2.37
N GLU A 53 -5.79 -10.09 -2.43
CA GLU A 53 -5.57 -11.54 -2.33
C GLU A 53 -5.49 -12.04 -0.89
N TYR A 54 -5.43 -11.14 0.10
CA TYR A 54 -5.27 -11.52 1.50
C TYR A 54 -6.44 -12.39 1.97
N LEU A 55 -6.10 -13.59 2.44
CA LEU A 55 -7.03 -14.52 3.03
C LEU A 55 -7.29 -14.14 4.49
N GLU A 56 -8.32 -14.75 5.10
CA GLU A 56 -8.65 -14.49 6.50
C GLU A 56 -7.50 -14.81 7.47
N LYS A 57 -6.64 -15.77 7.13
CA LYS A 57 -5.41 -16.06 7.90
C LYS A 57 -4.42 -14.90 7.87
N ASP A 58 -4.28 -14.22 6.73
CA ASP A 58 -3.34 -13.11 6.53
C ASP A 58 -3.87 -11.87 7.27
N LYS A 59 -5.18 -11.62 7.20
CA LYS A 59 -5.86 -10.62 8.03
C LYS A 59 -5.73 -10.93 9.53
N ALA A 60 -5.80 -12.20 9.94
CA ALA A 60 -5.63 -12.60 11.34
C ALA A 60 -4.20 -12.36 11.86
N ILE A 61 -3.18 -12.45 10.98
CA ILE A 61 -1.81 -12.02 11.28
C ILE A 61 -1.78 -10.50 11.46
N MET A 62 -2.35 -9.72 10.52
CA MET A 62 -2.44 -8.26 10.64
C MET A 62 -3.13 -7.82 11.94
N ARG A 63 -4.23 -8.47 12.36
CA ARG A 63 -4.89 -8.19 13.65
C ARG A 63 -3.96 -8.44 14.83
N LYS A 64 -3.22 -9.55 14.80
CA LYS A 64 -2.24 -9.88 15.86
C LYS A 64 -1.17 -8.80 15.95
N CYS A 65 -0.61 -8.37 14.81
CA CYS A 65 0.38 -7.30 14.77
C CYS A 65 -0.19 -5.97 15.27
N ALA A 66 -1.41 -5.58 14.86
CA ALA A 66 -2.06 -4.36 15.32
C ALA A 66 -2.35 -4.38 16.83
N TYR A 67 -2.76 -5.53 17.38
CA TYR A 67 -2.91 -5.72 18.82
C TYR A 67 -1.58 -5.56 19.56
N ASN A 68 -0.53 -6.24 19.10
CA ASN A 68 0.81 -6.15 19.70
C ASN A 68 1.43 -4.74 19.55
N ALA A 69 0.99 -3.98 18.56
CA ALA A 69 1.35 -2.58 18.35
C ALA A 69 0.51 -1.60 19.19
N GLU A 70 -0.39 -2.10 20.05
CA GLU A 70 -1.26 -1.30 20.92
C GLU A 70 -2.14 -0.30 20.15
N LEU A 71 -2.56 -0.69 18.94
CA LEU A 71 -3.54 0.04 18.14
C LEU A 71 -4.99 -0.30 18.52
N ILE A 72 -5.20 -1.47 19.13
CA ILE A 72 -6.50 -1.97 19.58
C ILE A 72 -6.40 -2.63 20.95
N LYS A 73 -7.50 -2.57 21.72
CA LYS A 73 -7.59 -3.10 23.09
C LYS A 73 -7.54 -4.64 23.15
N GLU A 74 -8.05 -5.31 22.13
CA GLU A 74 -8.14 -6.77 22.05
C GLU A 74 -8.01 -7.25 20.60
N ARG A 75 -7.55 -8.49 20.40
CA ARG A 75 -7.23 -9.04 19.06
C ARG A 75 -8.39 -9.01 18.06
N TYR A 76 -9.62 -9.14 18.54
CA TYR A 76 -10.84 -9.13 17.71
C TYR A 76 -11.71 -7.90 17.95
N SER A 77 -11.08 -6.77 18.32
CA SER A 77 -11.78 -5.51 18.54
C SER A 77 -12.56 -5.07 17.29
N LYS A 78 -13.78 -4.58 17.49
CA LYS A 78 -14.61 -3.97 16.44
C LYS A 78 -14.02 -2.62 15.96
N ASN A 79 -13.09 -2.04 16.71
CA ASN A 79 -12.36 -0.82 16.37
C ASN A 79 -11.23 -1.05 15.35
N LEU A 80 -11.07 -2.27 14.81
CA LEU A 80 -10.22 -2.55 13.65
C LEU A 80 -10.99 -3.24 12.53
N GLN A 81 -11.07 -2.55 11.40
CA GLN A 81 -11.61 -3.09 10.16
C GLN A 81 -10.54 -3.14 9.08
N PHE A 82 -10.75 -4.02 8.11
CA PHE A 82 -9.94 -4.07 6.91
C PHE A 82 -10.80 -3.74 5.71
N THR A 83 -10.21 -3.01 4.78
CA THR A 83 -10.72 -2.83 3.43
C THR A 83 -9.64 -3.23 2.45
N THR A 84 -9.96 -3.41 1.18
CA THR A 84 -8.94 -3.61 0.15
C THR A 84 -8.46 -2.27 -0.39
N GLU A 85 -7.20 -2.18 -0.80
CA GLU A 85 -6.65 -1.01 -1.51
C GLU A 85 -7.55 -0.56 -2.68
N PRO A 86 -7.94 -1.46 -3.62
CA PRO A 86 -8.84 -1.08 -4.71
C PRO A 86 -10.24 -0.63 -4.25
N GLU A 87 -10.74 -1.11 -3.11
CA GLU A 87 -12.02 -0.68 -2.56
C GLU A 87 -11.92 0.71 -1.93
N ALA A 88 -10.87 0.98 -1.16
CA ALA A 88 -10.61 2.30 -0.61
C ALA A 88 -10.45 3.35 -1.72
N ALA A 89 -9.69 3.03 -2.77
CA ALA A 89 -9.55 3.89 -3.95
C ALA A 89 -10.90 4.12 -4.65
N ALA A 90 -11.75 3.09 -4.77
CA ALA A 90 -13.06 3.20 -5.39
C ALA A 90 -14.00 4.13 -4.62
N VAL A 91 -14.03 4.01 -3.28
CA VAL A 91 -14.81 4.90 -2.41
C VAL A 91 -14.32 6.34 -2.56
N TYR A 92 -13.00 6.56 -2.57
CA TYR A 92 -12.43 7.88 -2.78
C TYR A 92 -12.85 8.49 -4.13
N CYS A 93 -12.72 7.73 -5.22
CA CYS A 93 -13.13 8.16 -6.56
C CYS A 93 -14.63 8.45 -6.65
N MET A 94 -15.47 7.64 -6.03
CA MET A 94 -16.91 7.87 -5.97
C MET A 94 -17.25 9.17 -5.24
N GLU A 95 -16.60 9.43 -4.11
CA GLU A 95 -16.91 10.58 -3.25
C GLU A 95 -16.31 11.90 -3.78
N ASN A 96 -15.16 11.87 -4.45
CA ASN A 96 -14.42 13.08 -4.83
C ASN A 96 -14.35 13.33 -6.34
N ASN A 97 -14.34 12.30 -7.18
CA ASN A 97 -14.19 12.48 -8.62
C ASN A 97 -15.55 12.41 -9.32
N LEU A 98 -16.28 11.30 -9.16
CA LEU A 98 -17.54 11.08 -9.87
C LEU A 98 -18.65 12.05 -9.48
N LYS A 99 -18.67 12.49 -8.21
CA LYS A 99 -19.60 13.54 -7.75
C LYS A 99 -19.29 14.90 -8.33
N VAL A 100 -18.01 15.22 -8.53
CA VAL A 100 -17.58 16.54 -9.03
C VAL A 100 -17.71 16.61 -10.56
N THR A 101 -17.58 15.48 -11.25
CA THR A 101 -17.69 15.40 -12.72
C THR A 101 -19.10 15.03 -13.22
N ASP A 102 -20.13 15.05 -12.37
CA ASP A 102 -21.51 14.61 -12.68
C ASP A 102 -21.62 13.18 -13.27
N LEU A 103 -20.63 12.32 -13.01
CA LEU A 103 -20.60 10.92 -13.46
C LEU A 103 -21.12 9.94 -12.40
N ASN A 104 -21.65 10.46 -11.28
CA ASN A 104 -22.21 9.68 -10.17
C ASN A 104 -23.63 9.14 -10.48
N THR A 105 -23.87 8.73 -11.72
CA THR A 105 -25.11 8.07 -12.15
C THR A 105 -25.02 6.57 -11.90
N PRO A 106 -26.09 5.91 -11.44
CA PRO A 106 -26.15 4.45 -11.40
C PRO A 106 -25.78 3.87 -12.76
N GLU A 107 -25.11 2.72 -12.76
CA GLU A 107 -24.56 2.02 -13.93
C GLU A 107 -23.26 2.61 -14.50
N THR A 108 -22.78 3.76 -14.02
CA THR A 108 -21.44 4.26 -14.39
C THR A 108 -20.38 3.22 -14.06
N THR A 109 -19.53 2.93 -15.03
CA THR A 109 -18.39 2.03 -14.87
C THR A 109 -17.10 2.85 -14.95
N PHE A 110 -16.16 2.57 -14.06
CA PHE A 110 -14.86 3.22 -14.03
C PHE A 110 -13.77 2.21 -13.68
N MET A 111 -12.56 2.48 -14.14
CA MET A 111 -11.39 1.65 -13.85
C MET A 111 -10.48 2.39 -12.89
N ILE A 112 -9.95 1.66 -11.92
CA ILE A 112 -8.87 2.10 -11.06
C ILE A 112 -7.61 1.41 -11.53
N VAL A 113 -6.56 2.20 -11.72
CA VAL A 113 -5.22 1.73 -12.05
C VAL A 113 -4.32 2.15 -10.91
N ASP A 114 -4.00 1.20 -10.02
CA ASP A 114 -3.12 1.41 -8.89
C ASP A 114 -1.68 1.06 -9.29
N CYS A 115 -0.88 2.09 -9.53
CA CYS A 115 0.52 1.96 -9.95
C CYS A 115 1.45 2.06 -8.74
N GLY A 116 1.52 0.99 -7.95
CA GLY A 116 2.40 0.90 -6.79
C GLY A 116 3.87 0.73 -7.14
N GLY A 117 4.69 0.58 -6.10
CA GLY A 117 6.14 0.35 -6.25
C GLY A 117 6.47 -1.04 -6.78
N GLY A 118 5.79 -2.07 -6.27
CA GLY A 118 6.02 -3.47 -6.65
C GLY A 118 5.09 -3.98 -7.75
N THR A 119 3.83 -3.57 -7.71
CA THR A 119 2.76 -4.06 -8.58
C THR A 119 2.04 -2.93 -9.27
N VAL A 120 1.42 -3.24 -10.41
CA VAL A 120 0.36 -2.41 -11.00
C VAL A 120 -0.90 -3.25 -11.01
N ASP A 121 -1.95 -2.74 -10.38
CA ASP A 121 -3.22 -3.46 -10.16
C ASP A 121 -4.39 -2.70 -10.78
N LEU A 122 -5.21 -3.41 -11.57
CA LEU A 122 -6.35 -2.89 -12.29
C LEU A 122 -7.63 -3.51 -11.75
N THR A 123 -8.61 -2.67 -11.43
CA THR A 123 -9.96 -3.09 -11.08
C THR A 123 -10.99 -2.26 -11.82
N THR A 124 -12.00 -2.92 -12.38
CA THR A 124 -13.14 -2.25 -13.01
C THR A 124 -14.33 -2.30 -12.04
N ARG A 125 -14.80 -1.12 -11.63
CA ARG A 125 -15.89 -0.95 -10.69
C ARG A 125 -17.10 -0.35 -11.38
N LYS A 126 -18.29 -0.78 -10.94
CA LYS A 126 -19.57 -0.24 -11.38
C LYS A 126 -20.30 0.37 -10.21
N LEU A 127 -20.70 1.62 -10.37
CA LEU A 127 -21.57 2.29 -9.43
C LEU A 127 -22.98 1.71 -9.55
N LEU A 128 -23.47 1.14 -8.47
CA LEU A 128 -24.82 0.63 -8.36
C LEU A 128 -25.72 1.67 -7.69
N LYS A 129 -27.02 1.35 -7.56
CA LYS A 129 -27.95 2.16 -6.78
C LYS A 129 -27.47 2.27 -5.33
N ASP A 130 -27.91 3.33 -4.65
CA ASP A 130 -27.62 3.59 -3.24
C ASP A 130 -26.12 3.70 -2.91
N LYS A 131 -25.30 4.16 -3.87
CA LYS A 131 -23.84 4.34 -3.73
C LYS A 131 -23.08 3.05 -3.40
N GLN A 132 -23.61 1.92 -3.82
CA GLN A 132 -22.90 0.64 -3.72
C GLN A 132 -21.95 0.47 -4.90
N LEU A 133 -20.88 -0.30 -4.71
CA LEU A 133 -19.88 -0.57 -5.73
C LEU A 133 -19.88 -2.06 -6.07
N GLY A 134 -20.15 -2.38 -7.34
CA GLY A 134 -19.96 -3.72 -7.91
C GLY A 134 -18.60 -3.88 -8.58
N GLU A 135 -18.11 -5.11 -8.67
CA GLU A 135 -16.94 -5.49 -9.46
C GLU A 135 -17.41 -6.04 -10.82
N VAL A 136 -16.88 -5.50 -11.92
CA VAL A 136 -17.34 -5.84 -13.29
C VAL A 136 -16.52 -6.99 -13.89
N THR A 137 -15.22 -7.00 -13.62
CA THR A 137 -14.27 -7.99 -14.14
C THR A 137 -13.38 -8.48 -13.02
N GLU A 138 -12.80 -9.66 -13.19
CA GLU A 138 -11.69 -10.10 -12.34
C GLU A 138 -10.57 -9.06 -12.36
N ARG A 139 -9.91 -8.90 -11.21
CA ARG A 139 -8.73 -8.04 -11.06
C ARG A 139 -7.61 -8.54 -11.96
N ALA A 140 -6.86 -7.60 -12.54
CA ALA A 140 -5.66 -7.89 -13.30
C ALA A 140 -4.49 -7.15 -12.64
N GLY A 141 -3.38 -7.84 -12.41
CA GLY A 141 -2.19 -7.23 -11.83
C GLY A 141 -0.92 -7.96 -12.23
N ASP A 142 0.20 -7.25 -12.25
CA ASP A 142 1.52 -7.81 -12.53
C ASP A 142 2.63 -7.08 -11.74
N PHE A 143 3.79 -7.72 -11.63
CA PHE A 143 4.98 -7.17 -10.99
C PHE A 143 5.72 -6.23 -11.94
N CYS A 144 5.14 -5.06 -12.17
CA CYS A 144 5.66 -4.04 -13.08
C CYS A 144 5.59 -2.63 -12.49
N GLY A 145 5.59 -2.51 -11.16
CA GLY A 145 5.58 -1.23 -10.46
C GLY A 145 6.87 -0.41 -10.62
N SER A 146 6.89 0.79 -10.03
CA SER A 146 7.98 1.76 -10.22
C SER A 146 9.36 1.27 -9.79
N THR A 147 9.48 0.33 -8.85
CA THR A 147 10.78 -0.23 -8.43
C THR A 147 11.51 -0.93 -9.58
N PHE A 148 10.79 -1.39 -10.61
CA PHE A 148 11.41 -1.92 -11.82
C PHE A 148 12.05 -0.81 -12.66
N ILE A 149 11.44 0.37 -12.69
CA ILE A 149 11.99 1.57 -13.35
C ILE A 149 13.23 2.04 -12.60
N ASP A 150 13.17 2.13 -11.26
CA ASP A 150 14.29 2.51 -10.41
C ASP A 150 15.51 1.60 -10.68
N ARG A 151 15.27 0.30 -10.80
CA ARG A 151 16.32 -0.67 -11.11
C ARG A 151 16.91 -0.47 -12.50
N GLU A 152 16.09 -0.21 -13.52
CA GLU A 152 16.61 0.05 -14.87
C GLU A 152 17.38 1.37 -14.96
N PHE A 153 16.96 2.38 -14.19
CA PHE A 153 17.74 3.61 -14.03
C PHE A 153 19.11 3.32 -13.39
N LEU A 154 19.17 2.58 -12.28
CA LEU A 154 20.43 2.16 -11.67
C LEU A 154 21.28 1.31 -12.63
N ASN A 155 20.68 0.41 -13.41
CA ASN A 155 21.38 -0.37 -14.44
C ASN A 155 21.97 0.53 -15.54
N ALA A 156 21.29 1.60 -15.92
CA ALA A 156 21.81 2.57 -16.87
C ALA A 156 23.03 3.30 -16.28
N LEU A 157 22.97 3.73 -15.02
CA LEU A 157 24.11 4.33 -14.33
C LEU A 157 25.29 3.37 -14.18
N ARG A 158 25.04 2.09 -13.88
CA ARG A 158 26.07 1.04 -13.84
C ARG A 158 26.83 0.91 -15.16
N LYS A 159 26.14 1.02 -16.30
CA LYS A 159 26.78 1.00 -17.63
C LYS A 159 27.67 2.22 -17.90
N ILE A 160 27.39 3.36 -17.26
CA ILE A 160 28.13 4.62 -17.46
C ILE A 160 29.29 4.74 -16.47
N LEU A 161 29.04 4.42 -15.21
CA LEU A 161 29.94 4.68 -14.07
C LEU A 161 30.66 3.43 -13.55
N GLY A 162 30.21 2.24 -13.95
CA GLY A 162 30.71 0.95 -13.50
C GLY A 162 30.00 0.42 -12.24
N ASP A 163 29.94 -0.90 -12.11
CA ASP A 163 29.23 -1.58 -11.01
C ASP A 163 29.76 -1.18 -9.63
N CYS A 164 31.10 -1.16 -9.46
CA CYS A 164 31.74 -0.81 -8.19
C CYS A 164 31.34 0.58 -7.67
N ALA A 165 31.18 1.56 -8.56
CA ALA A 165 30.78 2.91 -8.15
C ALA A 165 29.34 2.94 -7.62
N ILE A 166 28.43 2.20 -8.25
CA ILE A 166 27.02 2.12 -7.82
C ILE A 166 26.86 1.26 -6.58
N ASP A 167 27.62 0.16 -6.45
CA ASP A 167 27.64 -0.67 -5.24
C ASP A 167 28.10 0.15 -4.03
N LEU A 168 29.17 0.95 -4.18
CA LEU A 168 29.63 1.84 -3.11
C LEU A 168 28.61 2.91 -2.73
N LEU A 169 27.85 3.42 -3.70
CA LEU A 169 26.77 4.38 -3.46
C LEU A 169 25.60 3.71 -2.70
N GLU A 170 25.22 2.49 -3.09
CA GLU A 170 24.15 1.73 -2.45
C GLU A 170 24.51 1.37 -0.99
N ASP A 171 25.74 0.90 -0.76
CA ASP A 171 26.19 0.44 0.56
C ASP A 171 26.44 1.58 1.55
N ASN A 172 27.02 2.70 1.10
CA ASN A 172 27.48 3.78 1.99
C ASN A 172 26.58 5.02 1.95
N HIS A 173 25.77 5.17 0.90
CA HIS A 173 25.04 6.40 0.59
C HIS A 173 23.62 6.11 0.08
N TYR A 174 22.97 5.08 0.63
CA TYR A 174 21.62 4.66 0.24
C TYR A 174 20.61 5.83 0.19
N GLY A 175 20.66 6.73 1.17
CA GLY A 175 19.76 7.90 1.21
C GLY A 175 19.98 8.85 0.02
N GLN A 176 21.23 9.12 -0.34
CA GLN A 176 21.56 9.92 -1.52
C GLN A 176 21.18 9.21 -2.82
N MET A 177 21.36 7.89 -2.88
CA MET A 177 20.90 7.09 -4.02
C MET A 177 19.38 7.19 -4.20
N GLN A 178 18.61 7.03 -3.12
CA GLN A 178 17.15 7.16 -3.15
C GLN A 178 16.72 8.58 -3.56
N TYR A 179 17.39 9.61 -3.05
CA TYR A 179 17.14 10.99 -3.48
C TYR A 179 17.39 11.19 -4.97
N MET A 180 18.50 10.66 -5.50
CA MET A 180 18.82 10.72 -6.94
C MET A 180 17.77 10.01 -7.80
N ILE A 181 17.28 8.85 -7.38
CA ILE A 181 16.20 8.13 -8.07
C ILE A 181 14.92 8.97 -8.07
N GLN A 182 14.56 9.58 -6.94
CA GLN A 182 13.40 10.46 -6.85
C GLN A 182 13.52 11.69 -7.75
N GLU A 183 14.67 12.35 -7.74
CA GLU A 183 14.94 13.49 -8.62
C GLU A 183 14.86 13.10 -10.10
N PHE A 184 15.38 11.93 -10.47
CA PHE A 184 15.20 11.40 -11.82
C PHE A 184 13.71 11.30 -12.16
N CYS A 185 12.92 10.61 -11.34
CA CYS A 185 11.49 10.42 -11.56
C CYS A 185 10.67 11.74 -11.61
N LEU A 186 11.13 12.81 -10.99
CA LEU A 186 10.48 14.12 -11.03
C LEU A 186 10.80 14.96 -12.28
N ASN A 187 11.87 14.63 -13.01
CA ASN A 187 12.41 15.46 -14.09
C ASN A 187 12.32 14.81 -15.49
N ILE A 188 11.55 13.74 -15.64
CA ILE A 188 11.20 13.08 -16.91
C ILE A 188 9.72 13.29 -17.22
#